data_AF-A0A932N8P9-F1
#
_entry.id   AF-A0A932N8P9-F1
#
_cell.length_a   1.000
_cell.length_b   1.000
_cell.length_c   1.000
_cell.angle_alpha   90.00
_cell.angle_beta   90.00
_cell.angle_gamma   90.00
#
_symmetry.space_group_name_H-M   'P 1'
#
loop_
_entity.id
_entity.type
_entity.pdbx_description
1 polymer ?
#
loop_
_entity_poly.entity_id
_entity_poly.type
_entity_poly.pdbx_seq_one_letter_code
_entity_poly.pdbx_strand_id
1 'polypeptide(L)' 'MSARAWQRIFLGNASDVDVDSAGRILIAPELRDAVGLQRDVMLLGMGTHFEIWDAAKLAADEQQAVAQGMPDVLANFSF' A
#
# COMPACT_ATOMS: atom_id res chain seq x y z
N MET A 1 13.70 -20.54 -8.37
CA MET A 1 14.14 -19.39 -7.55
C MET A 1 13.61 -19.59 -6.14
N SER A 2 14.44 -19.43 -5.10
CA SER A 2 14.04 -19.69 -3.72
C SER A 2 13.07 -18.62 -3.20
N ALA A 3 11.95 -19.03 -2.61
CA ALA A 3 10.93 -18.14 -2.01
C ALA A 3 11.47 -17.31 -0.82
N ARG A 4 12.67 -17.62 -0.32
CA ARG A 4 13.27 -16.96 0.84
C ARG A 4 13.52 -15.46 0.64
N ALA A 5 13.79 -15.02 -0.59
CA ALA A 5 13.94 -13.60 -0.88
C ALA A 5 12.62 -12.84 -0.67
N TRP A 6 11.52 -13.38 -1.20
CA TRP A 6 10.17 -12.81 -1.03
C TRP A 6 9.70 -12.82 0.42
N GLN A 7 9.97 -13.89 1.16
CA GLN A 7 9.68 -13.93 2.60
C GLN A 7 10.36 -12.80 3.38
N ARG A 8 11.60 -12.46 3.04
CA ARG A 8 12.31 -11.33 3.69
C ARG A 8 11.71 -9.99 3.32
N ILE A 9 11.30 -9.81 2.07
CA ILE A 9 10.67 -8.57 1.61
C ILE A 9 9.31 -8.37 2.30
N PHE A 10 8.47 -9.41 2.35
CA PHE A 10 7.13 -9.31 2.94
C PHE A 10 7.13 -9.36 4.46
N LEU A 11 7.79 -10.35 5.07
CA LEU A 11 7.75 -10.56 6.51
C LEU A 11 8.82 -9.75 7.25
N GLY A 12 9.97 -9.47 6.61
CA GLY A 12 11.06 -8.75 7.26
C GLY A 12 10.80 -7.26 7.45
N ASN A 13 9.82 -6.69 6.73
CA ASN A 13 9.39 -5.30 6.85
C ASN A 13 8.11 -5.15 7.68
N ALA A 14 7.55 -6.24 8.21
CA ALA A 14 6.37 -6.21 9.06
C ALA A 14 6.79 -5.94 10.51
N SER A 15 6.16 -4.95 11.13
CA SER A 15 6.35 -4.62 12.54
C SER A 15 5.01 -4.33 13.21
N ASP A 16 4.84 -4.78 14.45
CA ASP A 16 3.73 -4.33 15.28
C ASP A 16 3.89 -2.83 15.59
N VAL A 17 2.79 -2.10 15.58
CA VAL A 17 2.73 -0.67 15.89
C VAL A 17 1.52 -0.39 16.76
N ASP A 18 1.73 0.48 17.75
CA ASP A 18 0.65 0.97 18.59
C ASP A 18 0.06 2.25 18.01
N VAL A 19 -1.25 2.42 18.20
CA VAL A 19 -1.94 3.67 17.91
C VAL A 19 -1.83 4.55 19.14
N ASP A 20 -1.34 5.77 18.98
CA ASP A 20 -1.24 6.70 20.10
C ASP A 20 -2.62 7.25 20.53
N SER A 21 -2.65 8.00 21.63
CA SER A 21 -3.90 8.56 22.17
C SER A 21 -4.60 9.58 21.26
N ALA A 22 -3.92 10.06 20.22
CA ALA A 22 -4.47 10.96 19.20
C ALA A 22 -4.90 10.21 17.92
N GLY A 23 -4.85 8.87 17.92
CA GLY A 23 -5.23 8.06 16.77
C GLY A 23 -4.16 7.99 15.68
N ARG A 24 -2.89 8.25 15.98
CA ARG A 24 -1.79 8.27 15.00
C ARG A 24 -0.98 6.98 15.06
N ILE A 25 -0.47 6.56 13.90
CA ILE A 25 0.47 5.45 13.74
C ILE A 25 1.80 6.01 13.25
N LEU A 26 2.90 5.61 13.88
CA LEU A 26 4.24 5.98 13.44
C LEU A 26 4.75 4.99 12.40
N ILE A 27 4.94 5.45 11.17
CA ILE A 27 5.58 4.65 10.11
C ILE A 27 7.10 4.85 10.18
N ALA A 28 7.83 3.75 10.33
CA ALA A 28 9.29 3.76 10.38
C ALA A 28 9.90 4.49 9.16
N PRO A 29 10.94 5.33 9.33
CA PRO A 29 11.55 6.09 8.23
C PRO A 29 11.98 5.21 7.05
N GLU A 30 12.61 4.07 7.32
CA GLU A 30 13.03 3.10 6.32
C GLU A 30 11.88 2.56 5.45
N LEU A 31 10.69 2.37 6.02
CA LEU A 31 9.52 1.97 5.24
C LEU A 31 9.02 3.11 4.37
N ARG A 32 9.01 4.35 4.89
CA ARG A 32 8.63 5.54 4.11
C ARG A 32 9.58 5.74 2.93
N ASP A 33 10.88 5.61 3.15
CA ASP A 33 11.90 5.74 2.11
C ASP A 33 11.78 4.63 1.06
N ALA A 34 11.52 3.38 1.50
CA ALA A 34 11.41 2.23 0.60
C ALA A 34 10.23 2.34 -0.40
N VAL A 35 9.12 2.95 0.00
CA VAL A 35 7.93 3.14 -0.87
C VAL A 35 7.78 4.56 -1.40
N GLY A 36 8.69 5.47 -1.04
CA GLY A 36 8.68 6.86 -1.47
C GLY A 36 7.51 7.68 -0.91
N LEU A 37 7.06 7.40 0.32
CA LEU A 37 5.99 8.15 0.99
C LEU A 37 6.46 9.57 1.31
N GLN A 38 5.76 10.56 0.74
CA GLN A 38 6.01 11.97 1.05
C GLN A 38 5.00 12.50 2.09
N ARG A 39 4.72 13.80 2.03
CA ARG A 39 3.89 14.51 3.02
C ARG A 39 2.42 14.11 2.94
N ASP A 40 1.88 14.04 1.73
CA ASP A 40 0.45 13.81 1.50
C ASP A 40 0.23 12.34 1.18
N VAL A 41 -0.58 11.69 2.02
CA VAL A 41 -0.84 10.24 1.94
C VAL A 41 -2.33 9.97 1.77
N MET A 42 -2.64 8.85 1.11
CA MET A 42 -3.99 8.32 0.99
C MET A 42 -4.13 7.05 1.83
N LEU A 43 -5.23 6.92 2.56
CA LEU A 43 -5.60 5.71 3.27
C LEU A 43 -6.78 5.06 2.54
N LEU A 44 -6.59 3.82 2.09
CA LEU A 44 -7.62 3.05 1.38
C LEU A 44 -8.04 1.84 2.21
N GLY A 45 -9.33 1.67 2.45
CA GLY A 45 -9.85 0.48 3.13
C GLY A 45 -10.07 -0.69 2.17
N MET A 46 -9.32 -1.77 2.33
CA MET A 46 -9.31 -2.97 1.48
C MET A 46 -9.91 -4.18 2.22
N GLY A 47 -11.12 -3.99 2.77
CA GLY A 47 -11.83 -5.03 3.52
C GLY A 47 -11.20 -5.30 4.89
N THR A 48 -10.32 -6.30 4.98
CA THR A 48 -9.71 -6.76 6.25
C THR A 48 -8.49 -5.96 6.68
N HIS A 49 -7.98 -5.11 5.80
CA HIS A 49 -6.82 -4.25 6.05
C HIS A 49 -7.04 -2.90 5.37
N PHE A 50 -6.14 -1.97 5.63
CA PHE A 50 -6.05 -0.74 4.86
C PHE A 50 -4.66 -0.61 4.26
N GLU A 51 -4.57 0.17 3.19
CA GLU A 51 -3.33 0.51 2.53
C GLU A 51 -3.01 1.98 2.75
N ILE A 52 -1.73 2.31 2.81
CA ILE A 52 -1.22 3.68 2.86
C ILE A 52 -0.40 3.92 1.61
N TRP A 53 -0.77 4.93 0.85
CA TRP A 53 -0.13 5.30 -0.41
C TRP A 53 0.36 6.73 -0.39
N ASP A 54 1.41 7.03 -1.16
CA ASP A 54 1.71 8.39 -1.55
C ASP A 54 0.57 8.90 -2.45
N ALA A 55 -0.02 10.04 -2.10
CA ALA A 55 -1.25 10.51 -2.75
C ALA A 55 -1.05 10.86 -4.24
N ALA A 56 0.10 11.47 -4.57
CA ALA A 56 0.39 11.86 -5.95
C ALA A 56 0.67 10.64 -6.82
N LYS A 57 1.45 9.68 -6.29
CA LYS A 57 1.73 8.42 -6.97
C LYS A 57 0.46 7.62 -7.24
N LEU A 58 -0.40 7.45 -6.23
CA LEU A 58 -1.66 6.71 -6.38
C LEU A 58 -2.54 7.35 -7.46
N ALA A 59 -2.72 8.67 -7.44
CA ALA A 59 -3.54 9.36 -8.44
C ALA A 59 -3.00 9.18 -9.87
N ALA A 60 -1.67 9.18 -10.05
CA ALA A 60 -1.05 8.92 -11.34
C ALA A 60 -1.24 7.46 -11.79
N ASP A 61 -1.06 6.51 -10.89
CA ASP A 61 -1.21 5.07 -11.15
C ASP A 61 -2.70 4.75 -11.50
N GLU A 62 -3.67 5.37 -10.82
CA GLU A 62 -5.10 5.25 -11.12
C GLU A 62 -5.47 5.85 -12.49
N GLN A 63 -4.96 7.04 -12.82
CA GLN A 63 -5.17 7.65 -14.13
C GLN A 63 -4.64 6.76 -15.27
N GLN A 64 -3.48 6.14 -15.06
CA GLN A 64 -2.90 5.20 -16.03
C GLN A 64 -3.76 3.94 -16.16
N ALA A 65 -4.25 3.38 -15.06
CA ALA A 65 -5.11 2.21 -15.07
C ALA A 65 -6.43 2.50 -15.82
N VAL A 66 -7.06 3.65 -15.57
CA VAL A 66 -8.26 4.08 -16.29
C VAL A 66 -7.98 4.23 -17.79
N ALA A 67 -6.84 4.82 -18.17
CA ALA A 67 -6.46 5.00 -19.57
C ALA A 67 -6.21 3.65 -20.30
N GLN A 68 -5.77 2.62 -19.58
CA GLN A 68 -5.57 1.27 -20.12
C GLN A 68 -6.89 0.49 -20.28
N GLY A 69 -7.97 0.97 -19.68
CA GLY A 69 -9.27 0.31 -19.68
C GLY A 69 -9.37 -0.82 -18.66
N MET A 70 -10.60 -1.25 -18.38
CA MET A 70 -10.85 -2.31 -17.40
C MET A 70 -10.44 -3.68 -17.97
N PRO A 71 -9.54 -4.43 -17.30
CA PRO A 71 -9.18 -5.77 -17.75
C PRO A 71 -10.34 -6.76 -17.63
N ASP A 72 -10.44 -7.71 -18.58
CA ASP A 72 -11.52 -8.71 -18.67
C ASP A 72 -11.68 -9.55 -17.39
N VAL A 73 -10.59 -9.76 -16.63
CA VAL A 73 -10.60 -10.51 -15.36
C VAL A 73 -11.50 -9.86 -14.32
N LEU A 74 -11.69 -8.53 -14.38
CA LEU A 74 -12.53 -7.82 -13.41
C LEU A 74 -14.03 -7.99 -13.68
N ALA A 75 -14.44 -8.46 -14.88
CA ALA A 75 -15.86 -8.65 -15.19
C ALA A 75 -16.56 -9.67 -14.26
N ASN A 76 -15.78 -10.56 -13.63
CA ASN A 76 -16.28 -11.57 -12.71
C ASN A 76 -15.86 -11.32 -11.25
N PHE A 77 -15.33 -10.13 -10.93
CA PHE A 77 -14.87 -9.83 -9.58
C PHE A 77 -16.05 -9.56 -8.65
N SER A 78 -16.09 -10.24 -7.50
CA SER A 78 -17.07 -10.03 -6.43
C SER A 78 -16.35 -9.75 -5.12
N PHE A 79 -16.89 -8.80 -4.33
CA PHE A 79 -16.48 -8.53 -2.95
C PHE A 79 -17.15 -9.48 -1.96
#